data_AF-A0A7X9E8C8-F1
#
_entry.id   AF-A0A7X9E8C8-F1
#
_cell.length_a   1.000
_cell.length_b   1.000
_cell.length_c   1.000
_cell.angle_alpha   90.00
_cell.angle_beta   90.00
_cell.angle_gamma   90.00
#
_symmetry.space_group_name_H-M   'P 1'
#
loop_
_entity.id
_entity.type
_entity.pdbx_description
1 polymer ?
#
loop_
_entity_poly.entity_id
_entity_poly.type
_entity_poly.pdbx_seq_one_letter_code
_entity_poly.pdbx_strand_id
1 'polypeptide(L)'
;MAKYICSVCGYIYDEAEGIPKESIAPGTAWEDLPEDWVCPICGAEKSEFNKQDDPVAKDGPTVKEAAAQGEEKPITAIKSSTDMREMTPLEISALCTNLARGCEKQYKLEEAALFNELAEYFKKASAPAKDPSFEQLIALIEKDLEEG
;
A
#
# COMPACT_ATOMS: atom_id res chain seq x y z
N MET A 1 24.43 16.36 -9.74
CA MET A 1 24.47 15.03 -9.12
C MET A 1 23.05 14.51 -9.14
N ALA A 2 22.87 13.28 -9.59
CA ALA A 2 21.56 12.67 -9.76
C ALA A 2 21.00 12.21 -8.42
N LYS A 3 19.67 12.13 -8.35
CA LYS A 3 18.95 11.55 -7.22
C LYS A 3 18.17 10.33 -7.68
N TYR A 4 18.14 9.31 -6.84
CA TYR A 4 17.48 8.05 -7.11
C TYR A 4 16.47 7.77 -6.01
N ILE A 5 15.23 7.45 -6.38
CA ILE A 5 14.15 7.17 -5.44
C ILE A 5 13.79 5.68 -5.47
N CYS A 6 13.73 5.08 -4.29
CA CYS A 6 13.28 3.70 -4.10
C CYS A 6 11.78 3.59 -4.41
N SER A 7 11.41 2.73 -5.36
CA SER A 7 10.02 2.44 -5.74
C SER A 7 9.22 1.81 -4.60
N VAL A 8 9.89 1.10 -3.68
CA VAL A 8 9.26 0.31 -2.62
C VAL A 8 8.89 1.17 -1.41
N CYS A 9 9.79 2.04 -0.94
CA CYS A 9 9.61 2.81 0.30
C CYS A 9 9.76 4.33 0.16
N GLY A 10 10.17 4.82 -1.01
CA GLY A 10 10.36 6.26 -1.25
C GLY A 10 11.66 6.86 -0.72
N TYR A 11 12.60 6.06 -0.21
CA TYR A 11 13.94 6.54 0.17
C TYR A 11 14.66 7.18 -1.02
N ILE A 12 15.31 8.32 -0.79
CA ILE A 12 16.06 9.06 -1.83
C ILE A 12 17.56 8.94 -1.54
N TYR A 13 18.29 8.38 -2.50
CA TYR A 13 19.74 8.45 -2.55
C TYR A 13 20.16 9.70 -3.33
N ASP A 14 20.93 10.58 -2.70
CA ASP A 14 21.53 11.76 -3.33
C ASP A 14 23.03 11.52 -3.52
N GLU A 15 23.48 11.45 -4.78
CA GLU A 15 24.89 11.30 -5.11
C GLU A 15 25.75 12.41 -4.47
N ALA A 16 25.20 13.61 -4.26
CA ALA A 16 25.93 14.72 -3.63
C ALA A 16 26.19 14.51 -2.15
N GLU A 17 25.28 13.83 -1.46
CA GLU A 17 25.41 13.58 -0.02
C GLU A 17 26.10 12.25 0.27
N GLY A 18 25.94 11.26 -0.63
CA GLY A 18 26.37 9.89 -0.40
C GLY A 18 25.73 9.31 0.86
N ILE A 19 26.38 8.30 1.47
CA ILE A 19 25.98 7.76 2.78
C ILE A 19 27.23 7.56 3.63
N PRO A 20 27.76 8.63 4.26
CA PRO A 20 29.03 8.55 5.00
C PRO A 20 28.99 7.53 6.16
N LYS A 21 27.81 7.27 6.72
CA LYS A 21 27.60 6.27 7.78
C LYS A 21 27.83 4.83 7.31
N GLU A 22 27.65 4.58 6.01
CA GLU A 22 27.85 3.27 5.37
C GLU A 22 29.12 3.25 4.51
N SER A 23 30.04 4.19 4.75
CA SER A 23 31.29 4.33 3.99
C SER A 23 31.10 4.66 2.50
N ILE A 24 29.96 5.24 2.13
CA ILE A 24 29.71 5.79 0.80
C ILE A 24 30.00 7.29 0.86
N ALA A 25 31.04 7.74 0.16
CA ALA A 25 31.46 9.13 0.22
C ALA A 25 30.44 10.07 -0.45
N PRO A 26 30.36 11.34 -0.02
CA PRO A 26 29.67 12.37 -0.79
C PRO A 26 30.29 12.47 -2.19
N GLY A 27 29.46 12.49 -3.22
CA GLY A 27 29.87 12.50 -4.62
C GLY A 27 30.01 11.11 -5.26
N THR A 28 29.74 10.01 -4.55
CA THR A 28 29.68 8.68 -5.16
C THR A 28 28.50 8.61 -6.14
N ALA A 29 28.75 8.22 -7.39
CA ALA A 29 27.70 8.05 -8.38
C ALA A 29 26.90 6.76 -8.13
N TRP A 30 25.67 6.69 -8.63
CA TRP A 30 24.83 5.50 -8.51
C TRP A 30 25.49 4.23 -9.09
N GLU A 31 26.22 4.41 -10.19
CA GLU A 31 26.97 3.34 -10.87
C GLU A 31 28.17 2.85 -10.02
N ASP A 32 28.71 3.70 -9.16
CA ASP A 32 29.87 3.40 -8.31
C ASP A 32 29.46 2.76 -6.96
N LEU A 33 28.17 2.71 -6.64
CA LEU A 33 27.68 1.97 -5.47
C LEU A 33 27.96 0.47 -5.64
N PRO A 34 28.36 -0.26 -4.57
CA PRO A 34 28.53 -1.71 -4.61
C PRO A 34 27.32 -2.45 -5.19
N GLU A 35 27.54 -3.58 -5.88
CA GLU A 35 26.45 -4.38 -6.48
C GLU A 35 25.52 -4.99 -5.43
N ASP A 36 26.04 -5.27 -4.23
CA ASP A 36 25.32 -5.79 -3.07
C ASP A 36 24.69 -4.69 -2.21
N TRP A 37 24.79 -3.42 -2.62
CA TRP A 37 24.16 -2.33 -1.90
C TRP A 37 22.62 -2.45 -1.98
N VAL A 38 21.98 -2.26 -0.83
CA VAL A 38 20.53 -2.31 -0.68
C VAL A 38 20.01 -1.05 -0.01
N CYS A 39 18.73 -0.76 -0.21
CA CYS A 39 18.07 0.35 0.45
C CYS A 39 18.18 0.24 1.98
N PRO A 40 18.69 1.27 2.67
CA PRO A 40 18.89 1.21 4.13
C PRO A 40 17.57 1.22 4.92
N ILE A 41 16.44 1.51 4.28
CA ILE A 41 15.12 1.57 4.91
C ILE A 41 14.36 0.26 4.76
N CYS A 42 14.37 -0.35 3.58
CA CYS A 42 13.52 -1.51 3.26
C CYS A 42 14.27 -2.75 2.74
N GLY A 43 15.57 -2.64 2.48
CA GLY A 43 16.39 -3.74 1.94
C GLY A 43 16.18 -4.02 0.45
N ALA A 44 15.45 -3.17 -0.29
CA ALA A 44 15.28 -3.31 -1.73
C ALA A 44 16.61 -3.16 -2.48
N GLU A 45 16.76 -3.91 -3.57
CA GLU A 45 17.95 -3.92 -4.43
C GLU A 45 18.09 -2.61 -5.24
N LYS A 46 19.27 -2.35 -5.82
CA LYS A 46 19.50 -1.19 -6.72
C LYS A 46 18.56 -1.16 -7.93
N SER A 47 18.06 -2.32 -8.38
CA SER A 47 17.10 -2.44 -9.48
C SER A 47 15.75 -1.78 -9.19
N GLU A 48 15.40 -1.62 -7.91
CA GLU A 48 14.15 -1.01 -7.44
C GLU A 48 14.23 0.51 -7.26
N PHE A 49 15.26 1.16 -7.83
CA PHE A 49 15.41 2.61 -7.77
C PHE A 49 15.23 3.24 -9.14
N ASN A 50 14.51 4.36 -9.17
CA ASN A 50 14.29 5.16 -10.37
C ASN A 50 15.02 6.49 -10.25
N LYS A 51 15.57 6.98 -11.36
CA LYS A 51 16.19 8.31 -11.39
C LYS A 51 15.10 9.37 -11.30
N GLN A 52 15.27 10.35 -10.42
CA GLN A 52 14.26 11.37 -10.13
C GLN A 52 13.93 12.28 -11.33
N ASP A 53 14.83 12.36 -12.32
CA ASP A 53 14.62 13.15 -13.55
C ASP A 53 13.95 12.36 -14.69
N ASP A 54 13.70 11.06 -14.51
CA ASP A 54 12.89 10.32 -15.48
C ASP A 54 11.42 10.75 -15.37
N PRO A 55 10.70 10.98 -16.49
CA PRO A 55 9.30 11.40 -16.47
C PRO A 55 8.35 10.36 -15.84
N VAL A 56 8.86 9.18 -15.47
CA VAL A 56 8.17 8.16 -14.67
C VAL A 56 8.16 8.49 -13.17
N ALA A 57 9.09 9.32 -12.68
CA ALA A 57 9.27 9.64 -11.26
C ALA A 57 8.49 10.89 -10.77
N LYS A 58 7.66 11.50 -11.61
CA LYS A 58 6.76 12.61 -11.19
C LYS A 58 5.47 12.13 -10.53
N ASP A 59 5.27 10.82 -10.43
CA ASP A 59 4.17 10.21 -9.68
C ASP A 59 4.73 9.48 -8.45
N GLY A 60 5.36 10.23 -7.54
CA GLY A 60 5.09 9.98 -6.11
C GLY A 60 3.58 10.17 -5.85
N PRO A 61 3.01 9.77 -4.69
CA PRO A 61 1.56 9.74 -4.48
C PRO A 61 1.00 11.17 -4.42
N THR A 62 0.88 11.78 -5.60
CA THR A 62 0.05 12.93 -5.85
C THR A 62 -1.34 12.34 -5.91
N VAL A 63 -2.12 12.61 -4.87
CA VAL A 63 -3.56 12.71 -5.01
C VAL A 63 -3.83 13.75 -6.08
N LYS A 64 -3.83 13.31 -7.35
CA LYS A 64 -4.32 14.09 -8.46
C LYS A 64 -5.83 14.14 -8.30
N GLU A 65 -6.31 15.23 -7.70
CA GLU A 65 -7.66 15.70 -7.95
C GLU A 65 -7.80 15.89 -9.47
N ALA A 66 -8.46 14.93 -10.11
CA ALA A 66 -8.93 15.05 -11.47
C ALA A 66 -10.43 14.78 -11.44
N ALA A 67 -11.19 15.87 -11.50
CA ALA A 67 -12.61 15.85 -11.71
C ALA A 67 -12.95 15.18 -13.05
N ALA A 68 -14.07 14.46 -13.00
CA ALA A 68 -14.98 14.14 -14.10
C ALA A 68 -14.57 13.06 -15.12
N GLN A 69 -15.26 11.93 -14.94
CA GLN A 69 -15.88 11.05 -15.96
C GLN A 69 -15.01 9.95 -16.59
N GLY A 70 -15.33 8.71 -16.21
CA GLY A 70 -14.95 7.49 -16.93
C GLY A 70 -14.75 6.33 -15.97
N GLU A 71 -15.57 5.29 -16.08
CA GLU A 71 -15.39 4.03 -15.36
C GLU A 71 -14.00 3.43 -15.60
N GLU A 72 -13.12 3.46 -14.59
CA GLU A 72 -11.96 2.59 -14.55
C GLU A 72 -11.91 1.85 -13.22
N LYS A 73 -11.92 0.51 -13.33
CA LYS A 73 -11.77 -0.42 -12.20
C LYS A 73 -10.45 -0.12 -11.47
N PRO A 74 -10.39 -0.30 -10.14
CA PRO A 74 -9.18 -0.02 -9.39
C PRO A 74 -8.04 -0.91 -9.90
N ILE A 75 -6.89 -0.30 -10.17
CA ILE A 75 -5.69 -0.95 -10.68
C ILE A 75 -5.07 -1.78 -9.54
N THR A 76 -5.18 -3.11 -9.60
CA THR A 76 -4.40 -4.03 -8.77
C THR A 76 -3.06 -4.34 -9.44
N ALA A 77 -2.08 -3.45 -9.27
CA ALA A 77 -0.71 -3.68 -9.73
C ALA A 77 0.17 -4.26 -8.60
N ILE A 78 -0.17 -5.46 -8.12
CA ILE A 78 0.77 -6.35 -7.41
C ILE A 78 0.51 -7.75 -7.95
N LYS A 79 1.50 -8.36 -8.61
CA LYS A 79 1.39 -9.76 -9.07
C LYS A 79 1.30 -10.64 -7.83
N SER A 80 0.09 -11.12 -7.55
CA SER A 80 -0.21 -12.07 -6.48
C SER A 80 0.73 -13.28 -6.61
N SER A 81 1.54 -13.52 -5.58
CA SER A 81 2.15 -14.83 -5.38
C SER A 81 1.03 -15.82 -5.10
N THR A 82 1.21 -17.09 -5.48
CA THR A 82 0.17 -18.15 -5.56
C THR A 82 -0.63 -18.43 -4.26
N ASP A 83 -0.34 -17.73 -3.17
CA ASP A 83 -0.95 -17.89 -1.84
C ASP A 83 -1.68 -16.62 -1.33
N MET A 84 -1.71 -15.53 -2.09
CA MET A 84 -2.39 -14.29 -1.69
C MET A 84 -3.72 -14.11 -2.42
N ARG A 85 -4.82 -14.39 -1.72
CA ARG A 85 -6.19 -14.07 -2.17
C ARG A 85 -6.41 -12.55 -2.13
N GLU A 86 -7.00 -12.01 -3.20
CA GLU A 86 -7.48 -10.63 -3.24
C GLU A 86 -8.68 -10.45 -2.30
N MET A 87 -8.66 -9.39 -1.48
CA MET A 87 -9.76 -9.03 -0.59
C MET A 87 -10.83 -8.23 -1.35
N THR A 88 -12.08 -8.53 -1.06
CA THR A 88 -13.25 -7.75 -1.49
C THR A 88 -13.24 -6.37 -0.81
N PRO A 89 -13.90 -5.35 -1.40
CA PRO A 89 -14.01 -4.03 -0.76
C PRO A 89 -14.58 -4.09 0.66
N LEU A 90 -15.52 -5.00 0.92
CA LEU A 90 -16.10 -5.15 2.26
C LEU A 90 -15.10 -5.78 3.26
N GLU A 91 -14.29 -6.75 2.83
CA GLU A 91 -13.20 -7.32 3.65
C GLU A 91 -12.15 -6.25 3.99
N ILE A 92 -11.78 -5.40 3.02
CA ILE A 92 -10.84 -4.28 3.24
C ILE A 92 -11.45 -3.26 4.22
N SER A 93 -12.73 -2.92 4.06
CA SER A 93 -13.44 -2.03 4.98
C SER A 93 -13.43 -2.55 6.43
N ALA A 94 -13.70 -3.86 6.61
CA ALA A 94 -13.66 -4.50 7.91
C ALA A 94 -12.24 -4.51 8.51
N LEU A 95 -11.21 -4.78 7.68
CA LEU A 95 -9.81 -4.71 8.09
C LEU A 95 -9.43 -3.32 8.59
N CYS A 96 -9.75 -2.26 7.83
CA CYS A 96 -9.48 -0.88 8.21
C CYS A 96 -10.18 -0.50 9.52
N THR A 97 -11.43 -0.94 9.72
CA THR A 97 -12.17 -0.70 10.98
C THR A 97 -11.47 -1.35 12.19
N ASN A 98 -10.93 -2.56 12.01
CA ASN A 98 -10.20 -3.26 13.08
C ASN A 98 -8.85 -2.58 13.38
N LEU A 99 -8.14 -2.13 12.35
CA LEU A 99 -6.89 -1.37 12.51
C LEU A 99 -7.13 -0.05 13.24
N ALA A 100 -8.20 0.69 12.89
CA ALA A 100 -8.57 1.93 13.57
C ALA A 100 -8.75 1.72 15.08
N ARG A 101 -9.48 0.67 15.49
CA ARG A 101 -9.64 0.30 16.90
C ARG A 101 -8.31 -0.04 17.58
N GLY A 102 -7.39 -0.66 16.86
CA GLY A 102 -6.02 -0.91 17.32
C GLY A 102 -5.26 0.39 17.59
N CYS A 103 -5.32 1.33 16.64
CA CYS A 103 -4.71 2.65 16.75
C CYS A 103 -5.28 3.46 17.92
N GLU A 104 -6.61 3.44 18.13
CA GLU A 104 -7.25 4.08 19.29
C GLU A 104 -6.69 3.57 20.62
N LYS A 105 -6.54 2.25 20.76
CA LYS A 105 -5.93 1.63 21.96
C LYS A 105 -4.47 2.01 22.17
N GLN A 106 -3.77 2.39 21.09
CA GLN A 106 -2.39 2.86 21.13
C GLN A 106 -2.28 4.39 21.21
N TYR A 107 -3.38 5.12 21.36
CA TYR A 107 -3.45 6.59 21.36
C TYR A 107 -2.96 7.24 20.05
N LYS A 108 -2.99 6.48 18.95
CA LYS A 108 -2.66 6.91 17.59
C LYS A 108 -3.90 7.46 16.90
N LEU A 109 -4.34 8.64 17.33
CA LEU A 109 -5.66 9.17 16.96
C LEU A 109 -5.74 9.62 15.50
N GLU A 110 -4.64 10.13 14.94
CA GLU A 110 -4.59 10.54 13.54
C GLU A 110 -4.68 9.33 12.61
N GLU A 111 -3.90 8.28 12.90
CA GLU A 111 -3.94 7.04 12.13
C GLU A 111 -5.28 6.32 12.27
N ALA A 112 -5.89 6.34 13.46
CA ALA A 112 -7.23 5.81 13.66
C ALA A 112 -8.27 6.54 12.78
N ALA A 113 -8.18 7.86 12.68
CA ALA A 113 -9.07 8.65 11.83
C ALA A 113 -8.89 8.30 10.35
N LEU A 114 -7.65 8.19 9.87
CA LEU A 114 -7.34 7.81 8.49
C LEU A 114 -7.84 6.40 8.15
N PHE A 115 -7.67 5.43 9.06
CA PHE A 115 -8.21 4.09 8.85
C PHE A 115 -9.75 4.06 8.83
N ASN A 116 -10.41 4.90 9.63
CA ASN A 116 -11.88 5.03 9.55
C ASN A 116 -12.33 5.64 8.21
N GLU A 117 -11.60 6.62 7.67
CA GLU A 117 -11.88 7.19 6.36
C GLU A 117 -11.74 6.15 5.24
N LEU A 118 -10.66 5.36 5.25
CA LEU A 118 -10.47 4.25 4.34
C LEU A 118 -11.58 3.19 4.48
N ALA A 119 -11.98 2.87 5.71
CA ALA A 119 -13.06 1.92 5.96
C ALA A 119 -14.38 2.38 5.30
N GLU A 120 -14.72 3.66 5.45
CA GLU A 120 -15.91 4.25 4.82
C GLU A 120 -15.82 4.30 3.30
N TYR A 121 -14.64 4.60 2.74
CA TYR A 121 -14.41 4.56 1.30
C TYR A 121 -14.70 3.17 0.72
N PHE A 122 -14.08 2.14 1.29
CA PHE A 122 -14.24 0.77 0.80
C PHE A 122 -15.64 0.20 1.05
N LYS A 123 -16.29 0.62 2.14
CA LYS A 123 -17.69 0.28 2.42
C LYS A 123 -18.63 0.83 1.34
N LYS A 124 -18.43 2.08 0.93
CA LYS A 124 -19.19 2.70 -0.17
C LYS A 124 -18.92 2.01 -1.52
N ALA A 125 -17.71 1.52 -1.72
CA ALA A 125 -17.35 0.75 -2.91
C ALA A 125 -17.88 -0.70 -2.89
N SER A 126 -18.37 -1.20 -1.75
CA SER A 126 -18.89 -2.56 -1.65
C SER A 126 -20.28 -2.70 -2.26
N ALA A 127 -20.50 -3.77 -3.01
CA ALA A 127 -21.83 -4.10 -3.51
C ALA A 127 -22.73 -4.54 -2.35
N PRO A 128 -23.99 -4.08 -2.28
CA PRO A 128 -24.93 -4.55 -1.27
C PRO A 128 -25.20 -6.04 -1.44
N ALA A 129 -25.51 -6.71 -0.33
CA ALA A 129 -25.92 -8.11 -0.35
C ALA A 129 -27.15 -8.28 -1.27
N LYS A 130 -27.12 -9.32 -2.09
CA LYS A 130 -28.25 -9.66 -2.95
C LYS A 130 -29.25 -10.44 -2.12
N ASP A 131 -30.43 -9.86 -1.87
CA ASP A 131 -31.51 -10.45 -1.07
C ASP A 131 -31.10 -10.76 0.39
N PRO A 132 -30.75 -9.75 1.21
CA PRO A 132 -30.38 -9.99 2.60
C PRO A 132 -31.59 -10.48 3.42
N SER A 133 -31.59 -11.75 3.81
CA SER A 133 -32.62 -12.36 4.65
C SER A 133 -32.02 -12.96 5.93
N PHE A 134 -32.61 -12.60 7.07
CA PHE A 134 -32.22 -13.17 8.36
C PHE A 134 -32.58 -14.66 8.45
N GLU A 135 -33.67 -15.09 7.81
CA GLU A 135 -34.08 -16.50 7.75
C GLU A 135 -33.07 -17.34 6.96
N GLN A 136 -32.57 -16.82 5.84
CA GLN A 136 -31.54 -17.49 5.04
C GLN A 136 -30.23 -17.62 5.84
N LEU A 137 -29.88 -16.58 6.61
CA LEU A 137 -28.68 -16.61 7.46
C LEU A 137 -28.80 -17.64 8.59
N ILE A 138 -29.95 -17.73 9.25
CA ILE A 138 -30.20 -18.77 10.26
C ILE A 138 -30.10 -20.15 9.64
N ALA A 139 -30.72 -20.38 8.48
CA ALA A 139 -30.69 -21.67 7.82
C ALA A 139 -29.26 -22.12 7.46
N LEU A 140 -28.38 -21.18 7.06
CA LEU A 140 -26.97 -21.47 6.83
C LEU A 140 -26.24 -21.86 8.12
N ILE A 141 -26.51 -21.15 9.22
CA ILE A 141 -25.90 -21.46 10.52
C ILE A 141 -26.35 -22.85 11.01
N GLU A 142 -27.65 -23.15 10.93
CA GLU A 142 -28.20 -24.44 11.32
C GLU A 142 -27.57 -25.57 10.49
N LYS A 143 -27.45 -25.37 9.18
CA LYS A 143 -26.79 -26.32 8.29
C LYS A 143 -25.33 -26.54 8.67
N ASP A 144 -24.55 -25.48 8.91
CA ASP A 144 -23.15 -25.59 9.33
C ASP A 144 -23.01 -26.32 10.68
N LEU A 145 -23.98 -26.15 11.59
CA LEU A 145 -24.02 -26.86 12.87
C LEU A 145 -24.39 -28.35 12.73
N GLU A 146 -25.20 -28.71 11.75
CA GLU A 146 -25.57 -30.11 11.45
C GLU A 146 -24.47 -30.86 10.68
N GLU A 147 -23.72 -30.15 9.82
CA GLU A 147 -22.64 -30.70 9.00
C GLU A 147 -21.25 -30.66 9.70
N GLY A 148 -21.16 -29.98 10.85
CA GLY A 148 -19.94 -29.79 11.65
C GLY A 148 -19.52 -30.93 12.56
#